data_AF-A0A8T4K7F3-F1
#
_entry.id   AF-A0A8T4K7F3-F1
#
_cell.length_a   1.000
_cell.length_b   1.000
_cell.length_c   1.000
_cell.angle_alpha   90.00
_cell.angle_beta   90.00
_cell.angle_gamma   90.00
#
_symmetry.space_group_name_H-M   'P 1'
#
loop_
_entity.id
_entity.type
_entity.pdbx_description
1 polymer ?
#
loop_
_entity_poly.entity_id
_entity_poly.type
_entity_poly.pdbx_seq_one_letter_code
_entity_poly.pdbx_strand_id
1 'polypeptide(L)'
;MDRVRKLPDLPYFYGAGAEQFAFYRIPKAFFTEPALCEISLEAKLLYGLMLDRLALSARNGWVDEENRVFIYYTVDSIMEDLNCGNKKAVKLLNELDSEYGLIERKRQGQGKPTRIYVKNFSTLLQNRHFQKCQNDTSKSVKTTSLDMSERHSNKTNINNTEFNKINPIYPPEGDDGYDGLDEYKQYRDYFLDQLEFDVLLANHPYDGEVLNEILELLVETVCSKRQYLHVCGEDKPAEVVKSRLMKLTSDHIEYVLDCLKSNTTAIKNIKRYLLATLYNAPVTISSYYSALVNHDLYGRREE
;
A
#
# COMPACT_ATOMS: atom_id res chain seq x y z
N MET A 1 43.39 18.75 -16.33
CA MET A 1 43.42 17.36 -16.83
C MET A 1 42.90 16.47 -15.71
N ASP A 2 41.58 16.32 -15.62
CA ASP A 2 40.97 15.49 -14.58
C ASP A 2 41.13 14.01 -14.90
N ARG A 3 41.85 13.31 -14.02
CA ARG A 3 42.03 11.86 -14.10
C ARG A 3 40.71 11.21 -13.70
N VAL A 4 39.92 10.77 -14.68
CA VAL A 4 38.83 9.82 -14.44
C VAL A 4 39.46 8.55 -13.89
N ARG A 5 39.34 8.32 -12.58
CA ARG A 5 39.75 7.06 -11.94
C ARG A 5 38.88 5.96 -12.55
N LYS A 6 39.46 5.11 -13.40
CA LYS A 6 38.78 3.88 -13.82
C LYS A 6 38.47 3.06 -12.57
N LEU A 7 37.18 2.82 -12.33
CA LEU A 7 36.74 1.88 -11.31
C LEU A 7 37.29 0.47 -11.65
N PRO A 8 37.60 -0.35 -10.63
CA PRO A 8 38.02 -1.74 -10.84
C PRO A 8 36.94 -2.53 -11.58
N ASP A 9 37.34 -3.61 -12.26
CA ASP A 9 36.42 -4.50 -12.97
C ASP A 9 35.44 -5.14 -11.97
N LEU A 10 34.15 -4.84 -12.12
CA LEU A 10 33.11 -5.24 -11.16
C LEU A 10 32.48 -6.57 -11.58
N PRO A 11 32.31 -7.55 -10.67
CA PRO A 11 31.69 -8.83 -10.98
C PRO A 11 30.20 -8.69 -11.32
N TYR A 12 29.69 -9.58 -12.19
CA TYR A 12 28.26 -9.65 -12.51
C TYR A 12 27.42 -10.11 -11.31
N PHE A 13 26.18 -9.66 -11.24
CA PHE A 13 25.20 -10.20 -10.29
C PHE A 13 24.77 -11.60 -10.71
N TYR A 14 24.85 -12.55 -9.76
CA TYR A 14 24.34 -13.91 -9.91
C TYR A 14 23.32 -14.19 -8.79
N GLY A 15 22.07 -14.55 -9.14
CA GLY A 15 21.02 -14.90 -8.17
C GLY A 15 20.49 -13.73 -7.34
N ALA A 16 20.15 -13.99 -6.06
CA ALA A 16 19.53 -13.04 -5.12
C ALA A 16 20.47 -11.90 -4.63
N GLY A 17 21.60 -11.67 -5.30
CA GLY A 17 22.55 -10.61 -4.94
C GLY A 17 21.96 -9.20 -5.00
N ALA A 18 20.89 -8.99 -5.76
CA ALA A 18 20.20 -7.71 -5.82
C ALA A 18 19.44 -7.37 -4.52
N GLU A 19 19.02 -8.35 -3.72
CA GLU A 19 18.26 -8.11 -2.48
C GLU A 19 19.14 -7.65 -1.31
N GLN A 20 20.47 -7.63 -1.48
CA GLN A 20 21.44 -7.27 -0.44
C GLN A 20 21.59 -5.75 -0.24
N PHE A 21 20.97 -4.93 -1.07
CA PHE A 21 21.13 -3.47 -1.01
C PHE A 21 19.91 -2.80 -0.39
N ALA A 22 20.17 -1.72 0.35
CA ALA A 22 19.13 -0.77 0.73
C ALA A 22 18.80 0.12 -0.48
N PHE A 23 17.50 0.26 -0.78
CA PHE A 23 17.03 1.02 -1.92
C PHE A 23 16.22 2.23 -1.48
N TYR A 24 16.43 3.36 -2.14
CA TYR A 24 15.51 4.48 -2.07
C TYR A 24 14.32 4.24 -2.99
N ARG A 25 13.12 4.50 -2.47
CA ARG A 25 11.86 4.33 -3.21
C ARG A 25 11.46 5.65 -3.83
N ILE A 26 11.36 5.67 -5.15
CA ILE A 26 10.83 6.82 -5.91
C ILE A 26 9.50 6.38 -6.54
N PRO A 27 8.39 7.06 -6.26
CA PRO A 27 7.11 6.77 -6.89
C PRO A 27 7.18 6.80 -8.41
N LYS A 28 6.67 5.75 -9.08
CA LYS A 28 6.65 5.67 -10.55
C LYS A 28 5.80 6.76 -11.19
N ALA A 29 4.81 7.28 -10.46
CA ALA A 29 3.97 8.40 -10.88
C ALA A 29 4.77 9.63 -11.35
N PHE A 30 5.97 9.84 -10.79
CA PHE A 30 6.86 10.92 -11.25
C PHE A 30 7.38 10.75 -12.68
N PHE A 31 7.28 9.56 -13.26
CA PHE A 31 7.77 9.24 -14.60
C PHE A 31 6.63 8.88 -15.56
N THR A 32 5.49 8.42 -15.05
CA THR A 32 4.33 8.04 -15.86
C THR A 32 3.35 9.19 -16.05
N GLU A 33 3.16 10.04 -15.03
CA GLU A 33 2.12 11.07 -15.06
C GLU A 33 2.62 12.37 -15.70
N PRO A 34 1.97 12.88 -16.76
CA PRO A 34 2.40 14.12 -17.43
C PRO A 34 2.49 15.33 -16.50
N ALA A 35 1.64 15.41 -15.48
CA ALA A 35 1.64 16.53 -14.52
C ALA A 35 2.82 16.50 -13.54
N LEU A 36 3.43 15.34 -13.31
CA LEU A 36 4.55 15.13 -12.40
C LEU A 36 5.86 14.85 -13.17
N CYS A 37 5.77 14.64 -14.47
CA CYS A 37 6.92 14.40 -15.35
C CYS A 37 7.82 15.64 -15.43
N GLU A 38 7.24 16.84 -15.37
CA GLU A 38 7.93 18.14 -15.41
C GLU A 38 8.85 18.39 -14.20
N ILE A 39 8.68 17.64 -13.11
CA ILE A 39 9.56 17.74 -11.95
C ILE A 39 10.96 17.25 -12.32
N SER A 40 11.98 17.96 -11.86
CA SER A 40 13.37 17.57 -12.07
C SER A 40 13.68 16.22 -11.43
N LEU A 41 14.54 15.42 -12.09
CA LEU A 41 14.93 14.09 -11.61
C LEU A 41 15.51 14.13 -10.19
N GLU A 42 16.26 15.17 -9.87
CA GLU A 42 16.86 15.36 -8.56
C GLU A 42 15.82 15.76 -7.50
N ALA A 43 14.77 16.49 -7.87
CA ALA A 43 13.65 16.77 -6.98
C ALA A 43 12.81 15.50 -6.73
N LYS A 44 12.61 14.65 -7.76
CA LYS A 44 11.99 13.32 -7.61
C LYS A 44 12.77 12.43 -6.64
N LEU A 45 14.10 12.42 -6.76
CA LEU A 45 14.99 11.72 -5.83
C LEU A 45 14.91 12.30 -4.42
N LEU A 46 14.92 13.63 -4.27
CA LEU A 46 14.77 14.31 -2.98
C LEU A 46 13.46 13.92 -2.29
N TYR A 47 12.36 13.86 -3.03
CA TYR A 47 11.08 13.38 -2.52
C TYR A 47 11.16 11.92 -2.05
N GLY A 48 11.84 11.05 -2.80
CA GLY A 48 12.09 9.66 -2.38
C GLY A 48 12.89 9.56 -1.07
N LEU A 49 13.92 10.38 -0.90
CA LEU A 49 14.68 10.48 0.36
C LEU A 49 13.80 10.97 1.51
N MET A 50 12.90 11.92 1.24
CA MET A 50 11.95 12.43 2.23
C MET A 50 10.93 11.37 2.66
N LEU A 51 10.47 10.51 1.75
CA LEU A 51 9.57 9.39 2.08
C LEU A 51 10.23 8.37 3.01
N ASP A 52 11.52 8.08 2.82
CA ASP A 52 12.25 7.19 3.69
C ASP A 52 12.34 7.76 5.13
N ARG A 53 12.70 9.04 5.24
CA ARG A 53 12.71 9.78 6.52
C ARG A 53 11.31 9.90 7.14
N LEU A 54 10.26 10.01 6.33
CA LEU A 54 8.87 10.03 6.79
C LEU A 54 8.50 8.70 7.46
N ALA A 55 8.89 7.57 6.87
CA ALA A 55 8.65 6.25 7.45
C ALA A 55 9.36 6.10 8.82
N LEU A 56 10.57 6.64 8.97
CA LEU A 56 11.26 6.70 10.26
C LEU A 56 10.54 7.62 11.26
N SER A 57 10.09 8.78 10.80
CA SER A 57 9.41 9.77 11.65
C SER A 57 8.06 9.25 12.16
N ALA A 58 7.30 8.52 11.33
CA ALA A 58 6.07 7.86 11.73
C ALA A 58 6.30 6.83 12.85
N ARG A 59 7.34 5.98 12.72
CA ARG A 59 7.72 5.00 13.74
C ARG A 59 8.16 5.64 15.05
N ASN A 60 8.78 6.81 14.98
CA ASN A 60 9.22 7.57 16.15
C ASN A 60 8.11 8.43 16.77
N GLY A 61 6.86 8.37 16.25
CA GLY A 61 5.74 9.15 16.75
C GLY A 61 5.87 10.66 16.51
N TRP A 62 6.61 11.08 15.48
CA TRP A 62 6.76 12.49 15.11
C TRP A 62 5.54 12.98 14.31
N VAL A 63 4.44 13.14 15.04
CA VAL A 63 3.15 13.63 14.54
C VAL A 63 2.78 14.96 15.19
N ASP A 64 2.06 15.81 14.46
CA ASP A 64 1.50 17.04 15.00
C ASP A 64 0.14 16.79 15.72
N GLU A 65 -0.49 17.86 16.19
CA GLU A 65 -1.77 17.81 16.91
C GLU A 65 -2.94 17.31 16.04
N GLU A 66 -2.80 17.40 14.72
CA GLU A 66 -3.76 16.89 13.72
C GLU A 66 -3.41 15.47 13.25
N ASN A 67 -2.50 14.78 13.95
CA ASN A 67 -1.98 13.46 13.60
C ASN A 67 -1.27 13.39 12.23
N ARG A 68 -0.69 14.51 11.77
CA ARG A 68 0.12 14.55 10.54
C ARG A 68 1.58 14.31 10.86
N VAL A 69 2.18 13.32 10.20
CA VAL A 69 3.61 13.03 10.32
C VAL A 69 4.43 14.17 9.70
N PHE A 70 5.45 14.63 10.41
CA PHE A 70 6.40 15.61 9.90
C PHE A 70 7.83 15.07 9.98
N ILE A 71 8.71 15.60 9.14
CA ILE A 71 10.15 15.31 9.17
C ILE A 71 10.95 16.56 9.48
N TYR A 72 12.12 16.37 10.09
CA TYR A 72 13.17 17.38 10.12
C TYR A 72 14.23 17.00 9.10
N TYR A 73 14.40 17.84 8.08
CA TYR A 73 15.38 17.62 7.03
C TYR A 73 15.97 18.97 6.62
N THR A 74 17.20 19.23 7.06
CA THR A 74 17.87 20.51 6.87
C THR A 74 18.47 20.60 5.48
N VAL A 75 18.79 21.83 5.05
CA VAL A 75 19.49 22.05 3.76
C VAL A 75 20.83 21.33 3.75
N ASP A 76 21.54 21.30 4.88
CA ASP A 76 22.84 20.63 5.00
C ASP A 76 22.70 19.11 4.80
N SER A 77 21.71 18.46 5.42
CA SER A 77 21.45 17.03 5.20
C SER A 77 21.08 16.73 3.75
N ILE A 78 20.35 17.62 3.07
CA ILE A 78 20.01 17.47 1.64
C ILE A 78 21.27 17.61 0.77
N MET A 79 22.16 18.53 1.12
CA MET A 79 23.43 18.71 0.43
C MET A 79 24.31 17.46 0.54
N GLU A 80 24.34 16.83 1.72
CA GLU A 80 25.04 15.57 1.96
C GLU A 80 24.42 14.42 1.16
N ASP A 81 23.10 14.21 1.28
CA ASP A 81 22.42 13.06 0.67
C ASP A 81 22.40 13.13 -0.87
N LEU A 82 22.31 14.33 -1.45
CA LEU A 82 22.34 14.55 -2.91
C LEU A 82 23.72 14.95 -3.45
N ASN A 83 24.73 15.07 -2.58
CA ASN A 83 26.06 15.59 -2.91
C ASN A 83 25.99 16.88 -3.76
N CYS A 84 25.22 17.86 -3.30
CA CYS A 84 24.91 19.07 -4.06
C CYS A 84 25.21 20.36 -3.28
N GLY A 85 25.40 21.47 -4.01
CA GLY A 85 25.65 22.78 -3.40
C GLY A 85 24.38 23.41 -2.80
N ASN A 86 24.54 24.28 -1.80
CA ASN A 86 23.44 24.92 -1.08
C ASN A 86 22.37 25.57 -1.98
N LYS A 87 22.79 26.34 -2.99
CA LYS A 87 21.87 26.96 -3.96
C LYS A 87 20.97 25.95 -4.67
N LYS A 88 21.52 24.77 -4.97
CA LYS A 88 20.82 23.69 -5.66
C LYS A 88 19.86 22.98 -4.71
N ALA A 89 20.29 22.66 -3.49
CA ALA A 89 19.42 22.09 -2.46
C ALA A 89 18.19 22.98 -2.18
N VAL A 90 18.40 24.29 -2.05
CA VAL A 90 17.30 25.26 -1.86
C VAL A 90 16.39 25.32 -3.09
N LYS A 91 16.95 25.26 -4.31
CA LYS A 91 16.17 25.22 -5.54
C LYS A 91 15.26 24.00 -5.58
N LEU A 92 15.80 22.80 -5.32
CA LEU A 92 15.02 21.55 -5.30
C LEU A 92 13.91 21.58 -4.24
N LEU A 93 14.19 22.14 -3.05
CA LEU A 93 13.17 22.34 -2.02
C LEU A 93 12.05 23.27 -2.48
N ASN A 94 12.39 24.38 -3.14
CA ASN A 94 11.40 25.34 -3.60
C ASN A 94 10.58 24.80 -4.77
N GLU A 95 11.19 23.99 -5.63
CA GLU A 95 10.50 23.26 -6.71
C GLU A 95 9.40 22.35 -6.11
N LEU A 96 9.76 21.52 -5.13
CA LEU A 96 8.81 20.62 -4.46
C LEU A 96 7.72 21.37 -3.65
N ASP A 97 8.06 22.49 -3.03
CA ASP A 97 7.17 23.27 -2.15
C ASP A 97 6.25 24.21 -2.95
N SER A 98 6.82 25.14 -3.72
CA SER A 98 6.08 26.22 -4.36
C SER A 98 5.52 25.88 -5.73
N GLU A 99 6.25 25.09 -6.54
CA GLU A 99 5.83 24.81 -7.93
C GLU A 99 4.84 23.65 -7.98
N TYR A 100 5.13 22.56 -7.26
CA TYR A 100 4.32 21.34 -7.31
C TYR A 100 3.51 21.04 -6.04
N GLY A 101 3.78 21.72 -4.92
CA GLY A 101 3.01 21.54 -3.68
C GLY A 101 3.11 20.14 -3.07
N LEU A 102 4.20 19.43 -3.33
CA LEU A 102 4.46 18.06 -2.85
C LEU A 102 4.96 18.03 -1.40
N ILE A 103 5.46 19.16 -0.92
CA ILE A 103 5.84 19.34 0.49
C ILE A 103 5.24 20.63 1.02
N GLU A 104 5.20 20.75 2.34
CA GLU A 104 4.84 21.99 3.03
C GLU A 104 5.78 22.22 4.20
N ARG A 105 6.40 23.39 4.24
CA ARG A 105 7.37 23.75 5.29
C ARG A 105 6.75 24.72 6.29
N LYS A 106 6.63 24.29 7.56
CA LYS A 106 6.15 25.15 8.67
C LYS A 106 7.28 25.51 9.62
N ARG A 107 7.53 26.81 9.79
CA ARG A 107 8.49 27.34 10.77
C ARG A 107 7.87 27.32 12.17
N GLN A 108 8.62 26.84 13.17
CA GLN A 108 8.14 26.67 14.54
C GLN A 108 8.60 27.75 15.53
N GLY A 109 9.20 28.84 15.04
CA GLY A 109 9.78 29.93 15.83
C GLY A 109 11.31 30.00 15.73
N GLN A 110 11.93 30.91 16.49
CA GLN A 110 13.38 31.11 16.48
C GLN A 110 14.10 29.89 17.09
N GLY A 111 15.17 29.43 16.43
CA GLY A 111 16.04 28.34 16.92
C GLY A 111 15.49 26.92 16.80
N LYS A 112 14.21 26.74 16.42
CA LYS A 112 13.62 25.41 16.19
C LYS A 112 13.74 24.98 14.73
N PRO A 113 14.03 23.70 14.44
CA PRO A 113 14.09 23.20 13.07
C PRO A 113 12.73 23.35 12.38
N THR A 114 12.76 23.55 11.06
CA THR A 114 11.53 23.67 10.27
C THR A 114 10.90 22.29 10.10
N ARG A 115 9.59 22.18 10.38
CA ARG A 115 8.84 20.95 10.10
C ARG A 115 8.51 20.89 8.62
N ILE A 116 8.80 19.76 8.00
CA ILE A 116 8.43 19.50 6.61
C ILE A 116 7.35 18.42 6.62
N TYR A 117 6.20 18.72 6.04
CA TYR A 117 5.12 17.79 5.81
C TYR A 117 5.21 17.31 4.36
N VAL A 118 5.34 16.00 4.17
CA VAL A 118 5.38 15.39 2.84
C VAL A 118 3.95 15.07 2.44
N LYS A 119 3.47 15.67 1.35
CA LYS A 119 2.08 15.54 0.90
C LYS A 119 1.91 14.34 -0.02
N ASN A 120 0.79 13.65 0.13
CA ASN A 120 0.40 12.62 -0.82
C ASN A 120 -0.13 13.28 -2.10
N PHE A 121 0.53 13.03 -3.23
CA PHE A 121 0.15 13.56 -4.55
C PHE A 121 -1.11 12.90 -5.15
N SER A 122 -1.71 11.89 -4.51
CA SER A 122 -3.00 11.32 -4.94
C SER A 122 -4.11 12.38 -5.10
N THR A 123 -4.10 13.45 -4.31
CA THR A 123 -5.08 14.55 -4.44
C THR A 123 -4.89 15.38 -5.71
N LEU A 124 -3.65 15.53 -6.20
CA LEU A 124 -3.36 16.22 -7.47
C LEU A 124 -3.91 15.42 -8.67
N LEU A 125 -3.90 14.09 -8.57
CA LEU A 125 -4.46 13.19 -9.58
C LEU A 125 -5.99 13.26 -9.60
N GLN A 126 -6.64 13.36 -8.44
CA GLN A 126 -8.11 13.46 -8.33
C GLN A 126 -8.65 14.80 -8.86
N ASN A 127 -8.03 15.94 -8.52
CA ASN A 127 -8.52 17.27 -8.90
C ASN A 127 -8.50 17.54 -10.41
N ARG A 128 -7.61 16.88 -11.17
CA ARG A 128 -7.52 17.02 -12.64
C ARG A 128 -8.57 16.22 -13.40
N HIS A 129 -9.06 15.11 -12.84
CA HIS A 129 -10.15 14.34 -13.46
C HIS A 129 -11.46 15.16 -13.50
N PHE A 130 -11.70 15.98 -12.48
CA PHE A 130 -12.85 16.90 -12.45
C PHE A 130 -12.72 18.08 -13.43
N GLN A 131 -11.51 18.58 -13.67
CA GLN A 131 -11.27 19.69 -14.61
C GLN A 131 -11.37 19.27 -16.08
N LYS A 132 -11.20 17.98 -16.40
CA LYS A 132 -11.35 17.46 -17.77
C LYS A 132 -12.81 17.18 -18.18
N CYS A 133 -13.76 17.26 -17.25
CA CYS A 133 -15.18 17.00 -17.51
C CYS A 133 -16.03 18.27 -17.73
N GLN A 134 -15.43 19.47 -17.68
CA GLN A 134 -16.10 20.70 -18.07
C GLN A 134 -15.45 21.26 -19.33
N ASN A 135 -15.89 20.73 -20.47
CA ASN A 135 -15.98 21.36 -21.79
C ASN A 135 -15.99 20.22 -22.81
N ASP A 136 -17.18 19.74 -23.15
CA ASP A 136 -17.54 19.31 -24.52
C ASP A 136 -19.02 18.92 -24.53
N THR A 137 -19.87 19.92 -24.28
CA THR A 137 -21.23 19.90 -24.84
C THR A 137 -21.12 20.35 -26.28
N SER A 138 -21.19 19.41 -27.23
CA SER A 138 -22.10 19.47 -28.39
C SER A 138 -21.62 18.64 -29.59
N LYS A 139 -22.62 17.98 -30.21
CA LYS A 139 -22.67 17.47 -31.60
C LYS A 139 -21.96 16.15 -31.94
N SER A 140 -22.77 15.08 -31.87
CA SER A 140 -23.12 14.16 -32.97
C SER A 140 -22.25 14.16 -34.24
N VAL A 141 -21.78 12.96 -34.66
CA VAL A 141 -22.09 12.29 -35.95
C VAL A 141 -20.96 11.31 -36.39
N LYS A 142 -21.39 10.06 -36.65
CA LYS A 142 -20.93 8.98 -37.59
C LYS A 142 -19.56 8.28 -37.48
N THR A 143 -19.70 6.98 -37.22
CA THR A 143 -19.05 5.79 -37.83
C THR A 143 -18.21 6.01 -39.10
N THR A 144 -17.00 5.44 -39.18
CA THR A 144 -16.50 4.54 -40.27
C THR A 144 -15.16 3.89 -39.84
N SER A 145 -14.90 2.70 -40.38
CA SER A 145 -13.88 1.69 -40.07
C SER A 145 -12.55 1.77 -40.84
N LEU A 146 -11.57 1.02 -40.32
CA LEU A 146 -10.33 0.46 -40.92
C LEU A 146 -9.27 1.45 -41.42
N ASP A 147 -8.07 1.36 -40.84
CA ASP A 147 -6.93 0.87 -41.62
C ASP A 147 -5.84 0.23 -40.75
N MET A 148 -5.27 -0.84 -41.29
CA MET A 148 -4.25 -1.71 -40.72
C MET A 148 -2.96 -1.43 -41.51
N SER A 149 -1.83 -1.20 -40.85
CA SER A 149 -0.53 -1.34 -41.51
C SER A 149 0.58 -1.63 -40.50
N GLU A 150 1.15 -2.82 -40.70
CA GLU A 150 2.33 -3.40 -40.06
C GLU A 150 3.60 -2.60 -40.36
N ARG A 151 4.56 -2.59 -39.41
CA ARG A 151 5.98 -2.82 -39.72
C ARG A 151 6.72 -3.53 -38.56
N HIS A 152 6.98 -4.81 -38.78
CA HIS A 152 8.21 -5.59 -38.55
C HIS A 152 8.97 -5.53 -37.20
N SER A 153 8.61 -6.48 -36.33
CA SER A 153 9.36 -7.68 -35.88
C SER A 153 10.87 -7.70 -35.56
N ASN A 154 11.12 -8.37 -34.41
CA ASN A 154 12.15 -9.39 -34.08
C ASN A 154 13.40 -8.95 -33.27
N LYS A 155 13.51 -9.36 -32.00
CA LYS A 155 14.07 -10.67 -31.57
C LYS A 155 14.19 -10.81 -30.03
N THR A 156 13.50 -11.82 -29.50
CA THR A 156 13.91 -12.80 -28.46
C THR A 156 14.84 -12.37 -27.31
N ASN A 157 14.32 -12.45 -26.08
CA ASN A 157 14.84 -13.39 -25.08
C ASN A 157 13.74 -13.72 -24.05
N ILE A 158 13.17 -14.91 -24.19
CA ILE A 158 12.29 -15.52 -23.20
C ILE A 158 13.21 -16.28 -22.25
N ASN A 159 13.47 -15.72 -21.07
CA ASN A 159 14.00 -16.49 -19.97
C ASN A 159 12.84 -16.79 -19.02
N ASN A 160 12.23 -17.96 -19.22
CA ASN A 160 11.51 -18.64 -18.16
C ASN A 160 12.52 -18.98 -17.08
N THR A 161 12.42 -18.31 -15.93
CA THR A 161 13.08 -18.77 -14.71
C THR A 161 12.03 -18.75 -13.61
N GLU A 162 11.46 -19.94 -13.43
CA GLU A 162 10.95 -20.51 -12.20
C GLU A 162 10.33 -19.57 -11.16
N PHE A 163 9.00 -19.70 -11.08
CA PHE A 163 8.18 -19.47 -9.90
C PHE A 163 8.93 -19.77 -8.60
N ASN A 164 9.20 -18.71 -7.83
CA ASN A 164 9.41 -18.86 -6.40
C ASN A 164 8.53 -17.85 -5.65
N LYS A 165 7.77 -18.38 -4.69
CA LYS A 165 6.83 -17.65 -3.84
C LYS A 165 7.58 -16.60 -3.02
N ILE A 166 7.42 -15.34 -3.37
CA ILE A 166 7.58 -14.21 -2.43
C ILE A 166 6.41 -13.27 -2.72
N ASN A 167 5.38 -13.31 -1.87
CA ASN A 167 4.27 -12.35 -1.93
C ASN A 167 4.78 -11.00 -1.37
N PRO A 168 4.79 -9.90 -2.15
CA PRO A 168 5.21 -8.60 -1.64
C PRO A 168 4.11 -7.94 -0.80
N ILE A 169 4.59 -7.17 0.17
CA ILE A 169 3.88 -6.18 0.96
C ILE A 169 3.52 -5.03 0.00
N TYR A 170 2.22 -4.73 -0.17
CA TYR A 170 1.57 -3.81 -1.14
C TYR A 170 1.10 -4.40 -2.50
N PRO A 171 -0.03 -3.91 -3.05
CA PRO A 171 -0.69 -4.50 -4.21
C PRO A 171 0.16 -4.39 -5.48
N PRO A 172 -0.01 -5.31 -6.45
CA PRO A 172 0.70 -5.28 -7.71
C PRO A 172 0.27 -4.05 -8.52
N GLU A 173 1.24 -3.19 -8.85
CA GLU A 173 1.11 -2.20 -9.92
C GLU A 173 1.01 -2.95 -11.27
N GLY A 174 -0.19 -3.43 -11.57
CA GLY A 174 -0.59 -3.84 -12.91
C GLY A 174 -1.12 -2.62 -13.67
N ASP A 175 -0.57 -2.40 -14.86
CA ASP A 175 -0.78 -1.33 -15.83
C ASP A 175 -2.21 -1.24 -16.43
N ASP A 176 -3.23 -1.65 -15.68
CA ASP A 176 -4.61 -1.71 -16.15
C ASP A 176 -5.55 -0.93 -15.23
N GLY A 177 -5.77 0.34 -15.58
CA GLY A 177 -6.95 1.11 -15.19
C GLY A 177 -6.89 1.83 -13.84
N TYR A 178 -7.15 3.14 -13.88
CA TYR A 178 -7.37 4.09 -12.77
C TYR A 178 -8.47 3.70 -11.74
N ASP A 179 -9.02 2.48 -11.82
CA ASP A 179 -10.20 2.00 -11.07
C ASP A 179 -9.81 1.24 -9.78
N GLY A 180 -8.66 0.54 -9.77
CA GLY A 180 -8.28 -0.36 -8.68
C GLY A 180 -7.84 0.32 -7.37
N LEU A 181 -7.32 1.55 -7.43
CA LEU A 181 -6.93 2.30 -6.23
C LEU A 181 -8.15 2.88 -5.51
N ASP A 182 -9.17 3.28 -6.27
CA ASP A 182 -10.43 3.77 -5.73
C ASP A 182 -11.23 2.59 -5.16
N GLU A 183 -11.27 1.46 -5.86
CA GLU A 183 -11.90 0.22 -5.38
C GLU A 183 -11.29 -0.27 -4.05
N TYR A 184 -9.95 -0.26 -3.93
CA TYR A 184 -9.27 -0.64 -2.67
C TYR A 184 -9.65 0.28 -1.50
N LYS A 185 -9.65 1.60 -1.73
CA LYS A 185 -10.05 2.56 -0.69
C LYS A 185 -11.53 2.39 -0.32
N GLN A 186 -12.41 2.20 -1.30
CA GLN A 186 -13.83 1.98 -1.06
C GLN A 186 -14.09 0.75 -0.19
N TYR A 187 -13.44 -0.39 -0.47
CA TYR A 187 -13.58 -1.58 0.38
C TYR A 187 -12.95 -1.40 1.75
N ARG A 188 -11.84 -0.66 1.84
CA ARG A 188 -11.22 -0.36 3.13
C ARG A 188 -12.13 0.49 4.01
N ASP A 189 -12.69 1.57 3.46
CA ASP A 189 -13.63 2.44 4.17
C ASP A 189 -14.92 1.67 4.53
N TYR A 190 -15.41 0.80 3.63
CA TYR A 190 -16.53 -0.09 3.91
C TYR A 190 -16.27 -1.02 5.10
N PHE A 191 -15.13 -1.71 5.15
CA PHE A 191 -14.82 -2.61 6.27
C PHE A 191 -14.55 -1.85 7.57
N LEU A 192 -13.97 -0.66 7.51
CA LEU A 192 -13.80 0.18 8.71
C LEU A 192 -15.15 0.50 9.35
N ASP A 193 -16.13 0.85 8.54
CA ASP A 193 -17.49 1.17 8.98
C ASP A 193 -18.27 -0.09 9.41
N GLN A 194 -18.34 -1.11 8.56
CA GLN A 194 -19.11 -2.33 8.82
C GLN A 194 -18.61 -3.15 10.02
N LEU A 195 -17.32 -3.08 10.32
CA LEU A 195 -16.74 -3.77 11.46
C LEU A 195 -16.71 -2.91 12.72
N GLU A 196 -17.16 -1.66 12.66
CA GLU A 196 -17.03 -0.67 13.75
C GLU A 196 -15.59 -0.68 14.29
N PHE A 197 -14.63 -0.55 13.38
CA PHE A 197 -13.23 -0.93 13.62
C PHE A 197 -12.56 -0.12 14.74
N ASP A 198 -12.98 1.13 14.92
CA ASP A 198 -12.57 1.99 16.04
C ASP A 198 -13.05 1.45 17.40
N VAL A 199 -14.29 0.95 17.47
CA VAL A 199 -14.84 0.29 18.65
C VAL A 199 -14.11 -1.02 18.94
N LEU A 200 -13.83 -1.84 17.91
CA LEU A 200 -13.03 -3.06 18.05
C LEU A 200 -11.64 -2.78 18.62
N LEU A 201 -10.95 -1.75 18.13
CA LEU A 201 -9.65 -1.35 18.65
C LEU A 201 -9.73 -0.88 20.12
N ALA A 202 -10.80 -0.16 20.49
CA ALA A 202 -11.00 0.29 21.86
C ALA A 202 -11.27 -0.88 22.82
N ASN A 203 -12.03 -1.88 22.39
CA ASN A 203 -12.34 -3.08 23.19
C ASN A 203 -11.16 -4.06 23.28
N HIS A 204 -10.23 -4.02 22.31
CA HIS A 204 -9.07 -4.92 22.24
C HIS A 204 -7.74 -4.15 22.15
N PRO A 205 -7.32 -3.43 23.21
CA PRO A 205 -6.17 -2.53 23.16
C PRO A 205 -4.82 -3.24 22.90
N TYR A 206 -4.73 -4.55 23.16
CA TYR A 206 -3.52 -5.35 22.94
C TYR A 206 -3.52 -6.11 21.61
N ASP A 207 -4.66 -6.20 20.90
CA ASP A 207 -4.80 -6.96 19.66
C ASP A 207 -4.76 -6.05 18.41
N GLY A 208 -4.40 -4.78 18.56
CA GLY A 208 -4.44 -3.79 17.48
C GLY A 208 -3.62 -4.15 16.24
N GLU A 209 -2.46 -4.79 16.41
CA GLU A 209 -1.65 -5.26 15.27
C GLU A 209 -2.37 -6.37 14.48
N VAL A 210 -2.98 -7.32 15.19
CA VAL A 210 -3.72 -8.45 14.59
C VAL A 210 -5.00 -7.95 13.91
N LEU A 211 -5.72 -7.01 14.54
CA LEU A 211 -6.90 -6.37 13.96
C LEU A 211 -6.58 -5.65 12.66
N ASN A 212 -5.47 -4.91 12.62
CA ASN A 212 -4.99 -4.29 11.38
C ASN A 212 -4.60 -5.34 10.33
N GLU A 213 -3.93 -6.43 10.72
CA GLU A 213 -3.61 -7.54 9.80
C GLU A 213 -4.88 -8.16 9.19
N ILE A 214 -5.92 -8.37 10.00
CA ILE A 214 -7.22 -8.88 9.54
C ILE A 214 -7.86 -7.91 8.55
N LEU A 215 -7.90 -6.61 8.85
CA LEU A 215 -8.46 -5.59 7.95
C LEU A 215 -7.73 -5.59 6.61
N GLU A 216 -6.40 -5.54 6.64
CA GLU A 216 -5.60 -5.51 5.41
C GLU A 216 -5.76 -6.80 4.60
N LEU A 217 -5.87 -7.96 5.27
CA LEU A 217 -6.16 -9.24 4.61
C LEU A 217 -7.54 -9.25 3.95
N LEU A 218 -8.57 -8.72 4.60
CA LEU A 218 -9.92 -8.63 4.03
C LEU A 218 -9.91 -7.78 2.76
N VAL A 219 -9.34 -6.59 2.81
CA VAL A 219 -9.25 -5.67 1.67
C VAL A 219 -8.42 -6.30 0.54
N GLU A 220 -7.25 -6.88 0.85
CA GLU A 220 -6.40 -7.60 -0.12
C GLU A 220 -7.19 -8.70 -0.84
N THR A 221 -8.03 -9.45 -0.09
CA THR A 221 -8.77 -10.58 -0.64
C THR A 221 -9.93 -10.14 -1.53
N VAL A 222 -10.70 -9.12 -1.14
CA VAL A 222 -11.86 -8.65 -1.94
C VAL A 222 -11.46 -7.85 -3.18
N CYS A 223 -10.27 -7.24 -3.17
CA CYS A 223 -9.69 -6.53 -4.30
C CYS A 223 -8.86 -7.43 -5.24
N SER A 224 -8.82 -8.73 -4.99
CA SER A 224 -8.07 -9.66 -5.83
C SER A 224 -8.66 -9.74 -7.24
N LYS A 225 -7.84 -9.43 -8.26
CA LYS A 225 -8.19 -9.60 -9.69
C LYS A 225 -8.25 -11.07 -10.15
N ARG A 226 -7.90 -12.04 -9.29
CA ARG A 226 -7.94 -13.48 -9.63
C ARG A 226 -9.38 -13.97 -9.72
N GLN A 227 -9.68 -14.82 -10.71
CA GLN A 227 -11.02 -15.42 -10.84
C GLN A 227 -11.33 -16.46 -9.75
N TYR A 228 -10.30 -17.12 -9.21
CA TYR A 228 -10.42 -18.13 -8.17
C TYR A 228 -9.43 -17.87 -7.03
N LEU A 229 -9.88 -18.16 -5.81
CA LEU A 229 -9.12 -18.03 -4.58
C LEU A 229 -9.13 -19.36 -3.84
N HIS A 230 -7.96 -19.75 -3.33
CA HIS A 230 -7.81 -20.98 -2.59
C HIS A 230 -8.13 -20.79 -1.10
N VAL A 231 -9.32 -21.21 -0.67
CA VAL A 231 -9.85 -20.98 0.69
C VAL A 231 -10.43 -22.29 1.24
N CYS A 232 -10.15 -22.60 2.51
CA CYS A 232 -10.57 -23.84 3.18
C CYS A 232 -10.12 -25.14 2.47
N GLY A 233 -9.00 -25.11 1.76
CA GLY A 233 -8.44 -26.28 1.08
C GLY A 233 -8.96 -26.51 -0.34
N GLU A 234 -9.83 -25.63 -0.85
CA GLU A 234 -10.43 -25.74 -2.18
C GLU A 234 -10.35 -24.41 -2.94
N ASP A 235 -10.36 -24.48 -4.27
CA ASP A 235 -10.47 -23.29 -5.10
C ASP A 235 -11.93 -22.86 -5.21
N LYS A 236 -12.21 -21.61 -4.86
CA LYS A 236 -13.55 -21.02 -4.86
C LYS A 236 -13.55 -19.79 -5.78
N PRO A 237 -14.65 -19.51 -6.51
CA PRO A 237 -14.74 -18.30 -7.31
C PRO A 237 -14.54 -17.06 -6.42
N ALA A 238 -13.73 -16.11 -6.87
CA ALA A 238 -13.37 -14.94 -6.08
C ALA A 238 -14.59 -14.12 -5.67
N GLU A 239 -15.60 -13.99 -6.53
CA GLU A 239 -16.87 -13.34 -6.23
C GLU A 239 -17.64 -14.00 -5.07
N VAL A 240 -17.57 -15.33 -4.96
CA VAL A 240 -18.21 -16.07 -3.86
C VAL A 240 -17.47 -15.81 -2.55
N VAL A 241 -16.14 -15.75 -2.60
CA VAL A 241 -15.30 -15.40 -1.45
C VAL A 241 -15.57 -13.97 -1.00
N LYS A 242 -15.58 -13.03 -1.93
CA LYS A 242 -15.91 -11.62 -1.72
C LYS A 242 -17.28 -11.45 -1.08
N SER A 243 -18.32 -12.01 -1.69
CA SER A 243 -19.69 -11.95 -1.17
C SER A 243 -19.82 -12.51 0.25
N ARG A 244 -19.00 -13.51 0.62
CA ARG A 244 -19.00 -14.05 1.98
C ARG A 244 -18.27 -13.16 2.98
N LEU A 245 -17.11 -12.61 2.61
CA LEU A 245 -16.34 -11.72 3.48
C LEU A 245 -17.07 -10.39 3.73
N MET A 246 -17.81 -9.88 2.74
CA MET A 246 -18.65 -8.68 2.88
C MET A 246 -19.86 -8.87 3.83
N LYS A 247 -20.04 -10.05 4.44
CA LYS A 247 -21.06 -10.30 5.48
C LYS A 247 -20.50 -10.31 6.89
N LEU A 248 -19.19 -10.05 7.03
CA LEU A 248 -18.55 -9.96 8.33
C LEU A 248 -19.06 -8.73 9.09
N THR A 249 -19.11 -8.90 10.40
CA THR A 249 -19.50 -7.88 11.39
C THR A 249 -18.47 -7.92 12.51
N SER A 250 -18.50 -6.96 13.43
CA SER A 250 -17.62 -6.93 14.61
C SER A 250 -17.61 -8.27 15.38
N ASP A 251 -18.78 -8.86 15.66
CA ASP A 251 -18.91 -10.16 16.33
C ASP A 251 -18.11 -11.28 15.65
N HIS A 252 -18.05 -11.28 14.30
CA HIS A 252 -17.29 -12.27 13.56
C HIS A 252 -15.78 -12.08 13.75
N ILE A 253 -15.32 -10.85 13.92
CA ILE A 253 -13.91 -10.55 14.18
C ILE A 253 -13.54 -10.96 15.60
N GLU A 254 -14.40 -10.69 16.59
CA GLU A 254 -14.21 -11.16 17.97
C GLU A 254 -14.08 -12.69 18.02
N TYR A 255 -14.98 -13.41 17.33
CA TYR A 255 -14.90 -14.87 17.20
C TYR A 255 -13.57 -15.34 16.58
N VAL A 256 -13.05 -14.63 15.57
CA VAL A 256 -11.75 -14.97 14.96
C VAL A 256 -10.59 -14.72 15.92
N LEU A 257 -10.65 -13.65 16.72
CA LEU A 257 -9.66 -13.41 17.79
C LEU A 257 -9.70 -14.52 18.85
N ASP A 258 -10.88 -14.96 19.25
CA ASP A 258 -11.05 -16.08 20.19
C ASP A 258 -10.47 -17.38 19.61
N CYS A 259 -10.70 -17.65 18.32
CA CYS A 259 -10.13 -18.80 17.63
C CYS A 259 -8.59 -18.76 17.60
N LEU A 260 -7.99 -17.59 17.42
CA LEU A 260 -6.53 -17.42 17.44
C LEU A 260 -5.96 -17.67 18.84
N LYS A 261 -6.59 -17.09 19.87
CA LYS A 261 -6.16 -17.21 21.27
C LYS A 261 -6.29 -18.63 21.82
N SER A 262 -7.35 -19.34 21.41
CA SER A 262 -7.62 -20.71 21.85
C SER A 262 -6.86 -21.79 21.05
N ASN A 263 -6.19 -21.42 19.96
CA ASN A 263 -5.46 -22.37 19.14
C ASN A 263 -4.14 -22.79 19.80
N THR A 264 -4.04 -24.08 20.14
CA THR A 264 -2.86 -24.69 20.76
C THR A 264 -1.86 -25.27 19.75
N THR A 265 -2.18 -25.24 18.45
CA THR A 265 -1.36 -25.80 17.38
C THR A 265 -0.51 -24.74 16.67
N ALA A 266 0.72 -25.09 16.29
CA ALA A 266 1.61 -24.16 15.60
C ALA A 266 1.09 -23.84 14.19
N ILE A 267 0.71 -22.58 13.97
CA ILE A 267 0.21 -22.11 12.68
C ILE A 267 1.39 -21.84 11.74
N LYS A 268 1.62 -22.73 10.78
CA LYS A 268 2.71 -22.60 9.78
C LYS A 268 2.47 -21.50 8.74
N ASN A 269 1.21 -21.13 8.52
CA ASN A 269 0.82 -20.10 7.56
C ASN A 269 -0.37 -19.30 8.12
N ILE A 270 -0.04 -18.17 8.77
CA ILE A 270 -1.01 -17.34 9.50
C ILE A 270 -2.08 -16.75 8.58
N LYS A 271 -1.69 -16.19 7.42
CA LYS A 271 -2.63 -15.62 6.44
C LYS A 271 -3.68 -16.63 5.98
N ARG A 272 -3.28 -17.87 5.64
CA ARG A 272 -4.21 -18.90 5.16
C ARG A 272 -5.16 -19.35 6.27
N TYR A 273 -4.67 -19.41 7.51
CA TYR A 273 -5.51 -19.72 8.67
C TYR A 273 -6.53 -18.61 8.94
N LEU A 274 -6.09 -17.34 8.97
CA LEU A 274 -6.97 -16.17 9.13
C LEU A 274 -8.03 -16.12 8.02
N LEU A 275 -7.63 -16.26 6.76
CA LEU A 275 -8.58 -16.22 5.65
C LEU A 275 -9.62 -17.34 5.73
N ALA A 276 -9.21 -18.55 6.12
CA ALA A 276 -10.12 -19.68 6.27
C ALA A 276 -11.09 -19.48 7.46
N THR A 277 -10.63 -18.91 8.57
CA THR A 277 -11.47 -18.62 9.75
C THR A 277 -12.44 -17.48 9.46
N LEU A 278 -11.98 -16.37 8.87
CA LEU A 278 -12.81 -15.25 8.42
C LEU A 278 -13.89 -15.70 7.42
N TYR A 279 -13.52 -16.52 6.43
CA TYR A 279 -14.48 -17.04 5.45
C TYR A 279 -15.58 -17.91 6.09
N ASN A 280 -15.24 -18.66 7.14
CA ASN A 280 -16.18 -19.55 7.82
C ASN A 280 -16.98 -18.86 8.94
N ALA A 281 -16.48 -17.75 9.49
CA ALA A 281 -17.07 -17.08 10.65
C ALA A 281 -18.59 -16.83 10.51
N PRO A 282 -19.12 -16.29 9.39
CA PRO A 282 -20.57 -16.07 9.23
C PRO A 282 -21.44 -17.33 9.27
N VAL A 283 -20.84 -18.51 9.08
CA VAL A 283 -21.54 -19.80 9.03
C VAL A 283 -21.34 -20.59 10.34
N THR A 284 -20.20 -20.42 11.00
CA THR A 284 -19.81 -21.27 12.14
C THR A 284 -19.96 -20.61 13.49
N ILE A 285 -20.04 -19.28 13.57
CA ILE A 285 -20.03 -18.54 14.85
C ILE A 285 -21.15 -18.97 15.81
N SER A 286 -22.39 -19.15 15.30
CA SER A 286 -23.54 -19.54 16.13
C SER A 286 -23.38 -20.95 16.72
N SER A 287 -22.93 -21.90 15.89
CA SER A 287 -22.67 -23.28 16.31
C SER A 287 -21.51 -23.35 17.32
N TYR A 288 -20.48 -22.53 17.13
CA TYR A 288 -19.35 -22.45 18.05
C TYR A 288 -19.78 -21.97 19.44
N TYR A 289 -20.45 -20.82 19.54
CA TYR A 289 -20.89 -20.31 20.85
C TYR A 289 -21.94 -21.22 21.50
N SER A 290 -22.83 -21.83 20.71
CA SER A 290 -23.78 -22.83 21.25
C SER A 290 -23.07 -24.04 21.84
N ALA A 291 -22.02 -24.54 21.18
CA ALA A 291 -21.21 -25.65 21.69
C ALA A 291 -20.42 -25.24 22.95
N LEU A 292 -19.87 -24.03 22.98
CA LEU A 292 -19.12 -23.49 24.12
C LEU A 292 -20.01 -23.36 25.37
N VAL A 293 -21.19 -22.75 25.23
CA VAL A 293 -22.17 -22.60 26.32
C VAL A 293 -22.63 -23.96 26.84
N ASN A 294 -22.89 -24.92 25.94
CA ASN A 294 -23.29 -26.28 26.36
C ASN A 294 -22.17 -27.00 27.12
N HIS A 295 -20.91 -26.84 26.70
CA HIS A 295 -19.76 -27.39 27.40
C HIS A 295 -19.62 -26.78 28.80
N ASP A 296 -19.79 -25.47 28.94
CA ASP A 296 -19.67 -24.79 30.23
C ASP A 296 -20.83 -25.12 31.20
N LEU A 297 -22.05 -25.30 30.67
CA LEU A 297 -23.23 -25.63 31.47
C LEU A 297 -23.33 -27.12 31.83
N TYR A 298 -22.92 -28.03 30.94
CA TYR A 298 -23.16 -29.47 31.07
C TYR A 298 -21.91 -30.35 31.01
N GLY A 299 -20.77 -29.84 30.54
CA GLY A 299 -19.52 -30.60 30.40
C GLY A 299 -18.76 -30.85 31.70
N ARG A 300 -19.20 -30.26 32.81
CA ARG A 300 -18.58 -30.40 34.15
C ARG A 300 -19.27 -31.44 35.05
N ARG A 301 -19.89 -32.47 34.46
CA ARG A 301 -20.63 -33.53 35.18
C ARG A 301 -20.07 -34.94 34.96
N GLU A 302 -18.76 -35.15 35.08
CA GLU A 302 -18.20 -36.48 35.39
C GLU A 302 -16.92 -36.31 36.22
N GLU A 303 -17.07 -36.32 37.55
CA GLU A 303 -16.07 -36.81 38.53
C GLU A 303 -16.73 -37.90 39.36
#